data_AF-A0A516SGU7-F1
#
_entry.id   AF-A0A516SGU7-F1
#
_cell.length_a   1.000
_cell.length_b   1.000
_cell.length_c   1.000
_cell.angle_alpha   90.00
_cell.angle_beta   90.00
_cell.angle_gamma   90.00
#
_symmetry.space_group_name_H-M   'P 1'
#
loop_
_entity.id
_entity.type
_entity.pdbx_description
1 polymer ?
#
loop_
_entity_poly.entity_id
_entity_poly.type
_entity_poly.pdbx_seq_one_letter_code
_entity_poly.pdbx_strand_id
1 'polypeptide(L)'
;MHYRSALKFIGITNLLALLVTALAAYFLGRTTTIQLADTGSVIAMVICALGALMARGARLGDGPVSHQMTASVADSPNSLRGADYDDMLAGVSYGALLIVAGLLWLGVVVGMYQLLA
;
A
#
# COMPACT_ATOMS: atom_id res chain seq x y z
N MET A 1 -16.49 12.25 -4.52
CA MET A 1 -15.86 12.21 -3.17
C MET A 1 -14.69 11.23 -3.06
N HIS A 2 -14.67 10.11 -3.81
CA HIS A 2 -13.63 9.07 -3.73
C HIS A 2 -12.18 9.51 -4.10
N TYR A 3 -12.00 10.36 -5.11
CA TYR A 3 -10.65 10.80 -5.53
C TYR A 3 -9.86 11.55 -4.46
N ARG A 4 -10.53 12.35 -3.62
CA ARG A 4 -9.87 13.12 -2.56
C ARG A 4 -9.29 12.19 -1.49
N SER A 5 -9.99 11.12 -1.15
CA SER A 5 -9.53 10.13 -0.18
C SER A 5 -8.35 9.31 -0.73
N ALA A 6 -8.41 8.90 -2.01
CA ALA A 6 -7.32 8.19 -2.68
C ALA A 6 -6.04 9.05 -2.74
N LEU A 7 -6.15 10.33 -3.12
CA LEU A 7 -5.01 11.26 -3.14
C LEU A 7 -4.38 11.45 -1.76
N LYS A 8 -5.21 11.60 -0.70
CA LYS A 8 -4.71 11.68 0.68
C LYS A 8 -3.95 10.42 1.07
N PHE A 9 -4.49 9.25 0.74
CA PHE A 9 -3.84 7.97 1.04
C PHE A 9 -2.48 7.85 0.35
N ILE A 10 -2.41 8.15 -0.95
CA ILE A 10 -1.16 8.14 -1.72
C ILE A 10 -0.13 9.12 -1.12
N GLY A 11 -0.57 10.34 -0.79
CA GLY A 11 0.28 11.36 -0.19
C GLY A 11 0.84 10.94 1.17
N ILE A 12 -0.01 10.42 2.06
CA ILE A 12 0.42 9.91 3.37
C ILE A 12 1.42 8.76 3.21
N THR A 13 1.15 7.84 2.28
CA THR A 13 2.04 6.70 2.02
C THR A 13 3.42 7.15 1.55
N ASN A 14 3.50 8.16 0.67
CA ASN A 14 4.78 8.71 0.21
C ASN A 14 5.53 9.48 1.32
N LEU A 15 4.82 10.20 2.20
CA LEU A 15 5.44 10.83 3.37
C LEU A 15 6.01 9.79 4.34
N LEU A 16 5.27 8.69 4.55
CA LEU A 16 5.77 7.57 5.35
C LEU A 16 6.97 6.90 4.66
N ALA A 17 6.94 6.70 3.34
CA ALA A 17 8.06 6.15 2.58
C ALA A 17 9.33 6.98 2.76
N LEU A 18 9.21 8.32 2.71
CA LEU A 18 10.32 9.24 3.00
C LEU A 18 10.87 9.04 4.41
N LEU A 19 10.00 9.04 5.43
CA LEU A 19 10.41 8.87 6.83
C LEU A 19 11.08 7.51 7.06
N VAL A 20 10.50 6.43 6.54
CA VAL A 20 11.06 5.08 6.64
C VAL A 20 12.39 4.99 5.92
N THR A 21 12.55 5.66 4.77
CA THR A 21 13.83 5.71 4.04
C THR A 21 14.90 6.42 4.84
N ALA A 22 14.58 7.58 5.41
CA ALA A 22 15.51 8.32 6.26
C ALA A 22 15.90 7.52 7.51
N LEU A 23 14.93 6.89 8.17
CA LEU A 23 15.15 6.07 9.37
C LEU A 23 16.01 4.84 9.05
N ALA A 24 15.68 4.11 7.97
CA ALA A 24 16.43 2.94 7.54
C ALA A 24 17.86 3.31 7.13
N ALA A 25 18.03 4.41 6.39
CA ALA A 25 19.35 4.92 6.03
C ALA A 25 20.18 5.28 7.27
N TYR A 26 19.57 5.94 8.27
CA TYR A 26 20.23 6.27 9.53
C TYR A 26 20.71 5.02 10.27
N PHE A 27 19.84 4.02 10.46
CA PHE A 27 20.22 2.78 11.17
C PHE A 27 21.25 1.94 10.41
N LEU A 28 21.23 1.98 9.07
CA LEU A 28 22.20 1.28 8.23
C LEU A 28 23.49 2.07 7.98
N GLY A 29 23.65 3.25 8.59
CA GLY A 29 24.83 4.10 8.44
C GLY A 29 25.05 4.57 6.99
N ARG A 30 23.98 4.75 6.22
CA ARG A 30 24.05 5.21 4.83
C ARG A 30 24.25 6.73 4.80
N THR A 31 25.36 7.16 4.22
CA THR A 31 25.76 8.58 4.23
C THR A 31 25.83 9.21 2.85
N THR A 32 25.78 8.42 1.79
CA THR A 32 25.81 8.93 0.40
C THR A 32 24.42 8.94 -0.22
N THR A 33 24.20 9.86 -1.16
CA THR A 33 22.91 10.01 -1.85
C THR A 33 22.54 8.75 -2.64
N ILE A 34 23.53 8.04 -3.21
CA ILE A 34 23.32 6.77 -3.92
C ILE A 34 22.81 5.69 -2.95
N GLN A 35 23.41 5.57 -1.77
CA GLN A 35 22.95 4.60 -0.76
C GLN A 35 21.56 4.94 -0.22
N LEU A 36 21.22 6.24 -0.15
CA LEU A 36 19.88 6.69 0.21
C LEU A 36 18.86 6.27 -0.87
N ALA A 37 19.22 6.43 -2.15
CA ALA A 37 18.40 6.00 -3.29
C ALA A 37 18.25 4.47 -3.33
N ASP A 38 19.30 3.69 -3.04
CA ASP A 38 19.22 2.23 -2.94
C ASP A 38 18.22 1.81 -1.84
N THR A 39 18.32 2.46 -0.68
CA THR A 39 17.40 2.22 0.46
C THR A 39 15.96 2.58 0.08
N GLY A 40 15.77 3.72 -0.59
CA GLY A 40 14.47 4.17 -1.09
C GLY A 40 13.87 3.20 -2.12
N SER A 41 14.70 2.62 -2.99
CA SER A 41 14.28 1.60 -3.96
C SER A 41 13.76 0.34 -3.28
N VAL A 42 14.45 -0.12 -2.23
CA VAL A 42 13.99 -1.26 -1.42
C VAL A 42 12.63 -0.97 -0.79
N ILE A 43 12.45 0.23 -0.24
CA ILE A 43 11.19 0.63 0.38
C ILE A 43 10.06 0.73 -0.65
N ALA A 44 10.33 1.27 -1.85
CA ALA A 44 9.37 1.26 -2.95
C ALA A 44 8.93 -0.17 -3.30
N MET A 45 9.88 -1.10 -3.40
CA MET A 45 9.57 -2.51 -3.68
C MET A 45 8.73 -3.15 -2.58
N VAL A 46 9.02 -2.89 -1.31
CA VAL A 46 8.22 -3.38 -0.18
C VAL A 46 6.79 -2.84 -0.23
N ILE A 47 6.60 -1.55 -0.52
CA ILE A 47 5.27 -0.94 -0.65
C ILE A 47 4.49 -1.60 -1.81
N CYS A 48 5.13 -1.76 -2.97
CA CYS A 48 4.52 -2.45 -4.11
C CYS A 48 4.19 -3.92 -3.80
N ALA A 49 5.08 -4.63 -3.11
CA ALA A 49 4.86 -6.02 -2.70
C ALA A 49 3.68 -6.15 -1.73
N LEU A 50 3.58 -5.26 -0.73
CA LEU A 50 2.44 -5.19 0.17
C LEU A 50 1.14 -4.87 -0.58
N GLY A 51 1.18 -3.91 -1.50
CA GLY A 51 0.05 -3.59 -2.36
C GLY A 51 -0.39 -4.78 -3.21
N ALA A 52 0.55 -5.52 -3.80
CA ALA A 52 0.28 -6.74 -4.55
C ALA A 52 -0.28 -7.87 -3.67
N LEU A 53 0.24 -8.05 -2.46
CA LEU A 53 -0.29 -9.02 -1.49
C LEU A 53 -1.72 -8.68 -1.07
N MET A 54 -2.02 -7.42 -0.79
CA MET A 54 -3.38 -6.97 -0.47
C MET A 54 -4.32 -7.09 -1.66
N ALA A 55 -3.87 -6.75 -2.87
CA ALA A 55 -4.64 -6.92 -4.09
C ALA A 55 -4.92 -8.39 -4.41
N ARG A 56 -3.96 -9.29 -4.12
CA ARG A 56 -4.12 -10.74 -4.28
C ARG A 56 -4.99 -11.36 -3.20
N GLY A 57 -4.86 -10.91 -1.95
CA GLY A 57 -5.72 -11.32 -0.83
C GLY A 57 -7.18 -10.90 -1.00
N ALA A 58 -7.43 -9.81 -1.75
CA ALA A 58 -8.77 -9.35 -2.11
C ALA A 58 -9.49 -10.24 -3.14
N ARG A 59 -8.84 -11.28 -3.71
CA ARG A 59 -9.50 -12.26 -4.59
C ARG A 59 -8.99 -13.68 -4.37
N LEU A 60 -9.74 -14.43 -3.58
CA LEU A 60 -10.21 -15.79 -3.88
C LEU A 60 -11.49 -16.02 -3.07
N GLY A 61 -12.62 -15.56 -3.60
CA GLY A 61 -13.95 -16.01 -3.18
C GLY A 61 -14.20 -17.45 -3.63
N ASP A 62 -13.34 -18.37 -3.18
CA ASP A 62 -13.38 -19.79 -3.51
C ASP A 62 -12.78 -20.59 -2.33
N GLY A 63 -13.64 -20.98 -1.39
CA GLY A 63 -13.27 -21.73 -0.18
C GLY A 63 -14.23 -21.43 0.97
N PRO A 64 -14.74 -22.45 1.68
CA PRO A 64 -16.06 -22.41 2.29
C PRO A 64 -16.13 -21.30 3.33
N VAL A 65 -17.13 -20.42 3.19
CA VAL A 65 -17.61 -19.60 4.29
C VAL A 65 -17.78 -20.55 5.46
N SER A 66 -16.89 -20.45 6.45
CA SER A 66 -16.94 -21.33 7.61
C SER A 66 -18.35 -21.24 8.19
N HIS A 67 -19.02 -22.39 8.33
CA HIS A 67 -20.36 -22.50 8.90
C HIS A 67 -20.47 -21.89 10.32
N GLN A 68 -19.34 -21.52 10.93
CA GLN A 68 -19.26 -20.84 12.22
C GLN A 68 -19.39 -19.32 12.12
N MET A 69 -19.12 -18.68 10.97
CA MET A 69 -19.38 -17.24 10.79
C MET A 69 -20.85 -16.95 10.49
N THR A 70 -21.60 -17.92 9.97
CA THR A 70 -23.04 -17.76 9.69
C THR A 70 -23.87 -17.56 10.96
N ALA A 71 -23.39 -18.05 12.12
CA ALA A 71 -24.08 -17.89 13.40
C ALA A 71 -23.93 -16.47 14.00
N SER A 72 -22.81 -15.76 13.76
CA SER A 72 -22.63 -14.38 14.26
C SER A 72 -23.12 -13.30 13.28
N VAL A 73 -23.31 -13.65 12.01
CA VAL A 73 -23.89 -12.77 10.99
C VAL A 73 -25.41 -12.60 11.15
N ALA A 74 -26.05 -13.50 11.91
CA ALA A 74 -27.49 -13.41 12.21
C ALA A 74 -27.86 -12.18 13.05
N ASP A 75 -26.93 -11.66 13.88
CA ASP A 75 -27.23 -10.58 14.83
C ASP A 75 -26.89 -9.16 14.33
N SER A 76 -26.15 -9.00 13.23
CA SER A 76 -25.91 -7.69 12.60
C SER A 76 -25.41 -7.80 11.15
N PRO A 77 -26.30 -8.17 10.20
CA PRO A 77 -25.92 -8.42 8.81
C PRO A 77 -25.47 -7.18 8.00
N ASN A 78 -25.71 -5.96 8.49
CA ASN A 78 -25.50 -4.74 7.69
C ASN A 78 -24.13 -4.07 7.86
N SER A 79 -23.44 -4.22 9.00
CA SER A 79 -22.22 -3.45 9.27
C SER A 79 -20.96 -4.08 8.64
N LEU A 80 -20.85 -5.40 8.64
CA LEU A 80 -19.67 -6.11 8.11
C LEU A 80 -19.77 -6.38 6.61
N ARG A 81 -20.97 -6.69 6.10
CA ARG A 81 -21.18 -6.94 4.67
C ARG A 81 -21.07 -5.67 3.83
N GLY A 82 -21.42 -4.51 4.41
CA GLY A 82 -21.24 -3.20 3.77
C GLY A 82 -19.78 -2.81 3.61
N ALA A 83 -18.92 -3.14 4.57
CA ALA A 83 -17.49 -2.83 4.51
C ALA A 83 -16.78 -3.59 3.37
N ASP A 84 -17.08 -4.88 3.20
CA ASP A 84 -16.50 -5.70 2.12
C ASP A 84 -17.10 -5.36 0.75
N TYR A 85 -18.39 -5.00 0.67
CA TYR A 85 -19.03 -4.63 -0.61
C TYR A 85 -18.68 -3.21 -1.06
N ASP A 86 -18.55 -2.24 -0.15
CA ASP A 86 -18.11 -0.88 -0.50
C ASP A 86 -16.65 -0.88 -0.99
N ASP A 87 -15.77 -1.71 -0.41
CA ASP A 87 -14.40 -1.92 -0.90
C ASP A 87 -14.37 -2.59 -2.29
N MET A 88 -15.38 -3.39 -2.63
CA MET A 88 -15.49 -4.07 -3.92
C MET A 88 -16.17 -3.22 -5.01
N LEU A 89 -17.09 -2.30 -4.63
CA LEU A 89 -17.86 -1.44 -5.54
C LEU A 89 -17.26 -0.02 -5.74
N ALA A 90 -16.36 0.46 -4.89
CA ALA A 90 -15.82 1.83 -4.95
C ALA A 90 -14.68 2.08 -5.96
N GLY A 91 -14.26 1.06 -6.73
CA GLY A 91 -13.54 1.24 -7.99
C GLY A 91 -12.01 1.35 -7.95
N VAL A 92 -11.36 1.35 -6.78
CA VAL A 92 -9.89 1.16 -6.68
C VAL A 92 -9.58 0.45 -5.36
N SER A 93 -9.01 -0.76 -5.40
CA SER A 93 -8.62 -1.48 -4.19
C SER A 93 -7.47 -0.76 -3.46
N TYR A 94 -7.44 -0.80 -2.12
CA TYR A 94 -6.32 -0.26 -1.34
C TYR A 94 -4.97 -0.85 -1.76
N GLY A 95 -4.95 -2.13 -2.19
CA GLY A 95 -3.77 -2.75 -2.79
C GLY A 95 -3.30 -2.05 -4.05
N ALA A 96 -4.21 -1.67 -4.96
CA ALA A 96 -3.87 -0.90 -6.15
C ALA A 96 -3.36 0.51 -5.80
N LEU A 97 -3.95 1.18 -4.79
CA LEU A 97 -3.46 2.48 -4.32
C LEU A 97 -2.05 2.39 -3.73
N LEU A 98 -1.73 1.31 -3.00
CA LEU A 98 -0.38 1.05 -2.50
C LEU A 98 0.61 0.82 -3.63
N ILE A 99 0.24 0.05 -4.66
CA ILE A 99 1.10 -0.14 -5.85
C ILE A 99 1.38 1.22 -6.50
N VAL A 100 0.36 2.04 -6.72
CA VAL A 100 0.54 3.39 -7.30
C VAL A 100 1.42 4.27 -6.41
N ALA A 101 1.22 4.25 -5.10
CA ALA A 101 2.05 5.00 -4.16
C ALA A 101 3.52 4.53 -4.19
N GLY A 102 3.76 3.21 -4.24
CA GLY A 102 5.09 2.63 -4.35
C GLY A 102 5.79 2.97 -5.66
N LEU A 103 5.05 2.97 -6.78
CA LEU A 103 5.57 3.39 -8.10
C LEU A 103 5.90 4.89 -8.14
N LEU A 104 5.08 5.73 -7.50
CA LEU A 104 5.38 7.17 -7.37
C LEU A 104 6.66 7.39 -6.56
N TRP A 105 6.82 6.69 -5.44
CA TRP A 105 8.04 6.75 -4.65
C TRP A 105 9.25 6.27 -5.45
N LEU A 106 9.10 5.18 -6.20
CA LEU A 106 10.15 4.71 -7.10
C LEU A 106 10.54 5.77 -8.13
N GLY A 107 9.56 6.50 -8.69
CA GLY A 107 9.82 7.62 -9.59
C GLY A 107 10.67 8.73 -8.96
N VAL A 108 10.41 9.07 -7.69
CA VAL A 108 11.25 10.02 -6.92
C VAL A 108 12.67 9.49 -6.80
N VAL A 109 12.83 8.23 -6.43
CA VAL A 109 14.14 7.59 -6.25
C VAL A 109 14.92 7.50 -7.58
N VAL A 110 14.26 7.16 -8.68
CA VAL A 110 14.85 7.19 -10.02
C VAL A 110 15.31 8.61 -10.39
N GLY A 111 14.50 9.62 -10.07
CA GLY A 111 14.90 11.02 -10.22
C GLY A 111 16.17 11.37 -9.44
N MET A 112 16.34 10.82 -8.23
CA MET A 112 17.57 11.00 -7.46
C MET A 112 18.79 10.42 -8.18
N TYR A 113 18.70 9.23 -8.77
CA TYR A 113 19.81 8.66 -9.54
C TYR A 113 20.16 9.51 -10.77
N GLN A 114 19.16 10.03 -11.48
CA GLN A 114 19.37 10.86 -12.68
C GLN A 114 20.03 12.21 -12.37
N LEU A 115 19.80 12.77 -11.17
CA LEU A 115 20.43 14.01 -10.73
C LEU A 115 21.88 13.83 -10.27
N LEU A 116 22.34 12.58 -10.12
CA LEU A 116 23.67 12.22 -9.66
C LEU A 116 24.57 11.64 -10.77
N ALA A 117 24.01 11.40 -11.96
CA ALA A 117 24.71 10.97 -13.17
C ALA A 117 25.18 12.17 -13.99
#